data_AF-A0A3C1L4L1-F1
#
_entry.id   AF-A0A3C1L4L1-F1
#
_cell.length_a   1.000
_cell.length_b   1.000
_cell.length_c   1.000
_cell.angle_alpha   90.00
_cell.angle_beta   90.00
_cell.angle_gamma   90.00
#
_symmetry.space_group_name_H-M   'P 1'
#
loop_
_entity.id
_entity.type
_entity.pdbx_description
1 polymer ?
#
loop_
_entity_poly.entity_id
_entity_poly.type
_entity_poly.pdbx_seq_one_letter_code
_entity_poly.pdbx_strand_id
1 'polypeptide(L)'
;MRQPPGTGDIIEIDVIDADPSVFGGHDAPGEPRVRRRPPRRVLVTVVIVVAVMSTAALVWRPWQHAPTWRTFAAAPPAASSLTDQLVLDLPSSRILGLQPGQNLAADEPTPLGYVFAEADGTYDYGTWALFHSRASNGRGEVTPSKSTAVVRGLQAKVRHVRVRTTVTWGPIDGNYWDVESNRLDGPAALEFANAVGVVEGVPAIERSYSLGALLPLGDVKTLTRVQVLASHLGGEPVLSRFTPTVLTYEGDTAPVVAASIVADSDALAMAEFYFGRGSNIIVHGLPALLIETRRLGTLIVWQEGDRLVAVAGAEPTAQMISLAESVHPATRAEWAQVIDEVTDVETFRVDTAQQVTFSTGNTPDGLAWRASITLGNPVVICVHFGPADSSMAECIFSTPLSPATHVIGTESLNAFVVAVLPIGIAQQLVVTDVTGNSTAYEPVPVDATTSAVAALLPLGATYELVDPST
;
A
#
# COMPACT_ATOMS: atom_id res chain seq x y z
N MET A 1 -50.93 -24.98 -2.63
CA MET A 1 -51.55 -24.52 -1.37
C MET A 1 -50.43 -24.07 -0.46
N ARG A 2 -50.38 -22.77 -0.13
CA ARG A 2 -49.37 -22.15 0.74
C ARG A 2 -49.88 -22.19 2.18
N GLN A 3 -49.02 -22.60 3.10
CA GLN A 3 -49.20 -22.42 4.54
C GLN A 3 -48.45 -21.14 4.94
N PRO A 4 -49.03 -20.23 5.73
CA PRO A 4 -48.35 -18.98 6.12
C PRO A 4 -47.28 -19.26 7.19
N PRO A 5 -46.13 -18.56 7.19
CA PRO A 5 -45.23 -18.58 8.32
C PRO A 5 -45.88 -17.81 9.49
N GLY A 6 -46.04 -18.50 10.61
CA GLY A 6 -46.46 -17.91 11.87
C GLY A 6 -45.42 -16.90 12.36
N THR A 7 -45.93 -15.78 12.85
CA THR A 7 -45.27 -14.82 13.74
C THR A 7 -44.56 -15.56 14.87
N GLY A 8 -43.23 -15.64 14.78
CA GLY A 8 -42.36 -15.97 15.91
C GLY A 8 -42.06 -14.69 16.67
N ASP A 9 -42.28 -14.75 17.98
CA ASP A 9 -42.29 -13.64 18.93
C ASP A 9 -41.00 -12.80 18.90
N ILE A 10 -41.18 -11.48 18.85
CA ILE A 10 -40.14 -10.51 19.20
C ILE A 10 -40.03 -10.53 20.73
N ILE A 11 -38.89 -10.96 21.26
CA ILE A 11 -38.57 -10.78 22.68
C ILE A 11 -38.24 -9.30 22.86
N GLU A 12 -39.24 -8.53 23.29
CA GLU A 12 -39.07 -7.17 23.79
C GLU A 12 -38.34 -7.28 25.13
N ILE A 13 -37.06 -6.88 25.16
CA ILE A 13 -36.32 -6.71 26.42
C ILE A 13 -36.70 -5.34 26.94
N ASP A 14 -37.62 -5.32 27.93
CA ASP A 14 -37.89 -4.11 28.70
C ASP A 14 -36.58 -3.61 29.33
N VAL A 15 -36.22 -2.39 28.98
CA VAL A 15 -35.16 -1.66 29.66
C VAL A 15 -35.66 -1.38 31.07
N ILE A 16 -35.07 -2.07 32.06
CA ILE A 16 -35.29 -1.76 33.47
C ILE A 16 -34.57 -0.44 33.75
N ASP A 17 -35.33 0.65 33.82
CA ASP A 17 -34.84 1.91 34.36
C ASP A 17 -34.40 1.69 35.81
N ALA A 18 -33.13 1.96 36.09
CA ALA A 18 -32.58 1.93 37.43
C ALA A 18 -33.19 3.06 38.26
N ASP A 19 -34.18 2.73 39.10
CA ASP A 19 -34.71 3.61 40.14
C ASP A 19 -33.61 3.92 41.18
N PRO A 20 -33.17 5.18 41.34
CA PRO A 20 -32.13 5.54 42.30
C PRO A 20 -32.57 5.47 43.77
N SER A 21 -33.81 5.06 44.08
CA SER A 21 -34.37 5.15 45.44
C SER A 21 -34.39 3.85 46.26
N VAL A 22 -33.71 2.78 45.81
CA VAL A 22 -33.80 1.43 46.44
C VAL A 22 -32.68 1.07 47.45
N PHE A 23 -31.77 1.98 47.82
CA PHE A 23 -30.85 1.76 48.95
C PHE A 23 -31.24 2.65 50.16
N GLY A 24 -31.88 2.03 51.18
CA GLY A 24 -32.58 2.66 52.33
C GLY A 24 -31.70 3.37 53.40
N GLY A 25 -32.25 3.88 54.50
CA GLY A 25 -33.63 3.91 55.02
C GLY A 25 -33.77 4.68 56.35
N HIS A 26 -35.00 4.67 56.92
CA HIS A 26 -35.47 4.92 58.32
C HIS A 26 -35.20 6.34 58.92
N ASP A 27 -36.12 7.09 59.56
CA ASP A 27 -37.40 6.86 60.25
C ASP A 27 -38.43 8.03 60.06
N ALA A 28 -39.72 7.74 60.34
CA ALA A 28 -40.94 8.56 60.17
C ALA A 28 -41.18 9.64 61.28
N PRO A 29 -42.37 10.28 61.47
CA PRO A 29 -43.59 10.49 60.64
C PRO A 29 -44.13 11.95 60.65
N GLY A 30 -45.06 12.30 59.75
CA GLY A 30 -45.87 13.53 59.90
C GLY A 30 -46.64 13.96 58.64
N GLU A 31 -47.96 13.78 58.68
CA GLU A 31 -48.92 14.09 57.61
C GLU A 31 -49.54 15.52 57.78
N PRO A 32 -50.51 15.99 56.96
CA PRO A 32 -50.37 16.85 55.77
C PRO A 32 -50.98 18.27 55.95
N ARG A 33 -50.77 19.22 54.99
CA ARG A 33 -51.78 20.22 54.52
C ARG A 33 -51.29 21.27 53.48
N VAL A 34 -51.89 21.21 52.28
CA VAL A 34 -52.77 22.23 51.64
C VAL A 34 -52.32 23.73 51.48
N ARG A 35 -52.43 24.21 50.21
CA ARG A 35 -52.85 25.56 49.67
C ARG A 35 -51.82 26.57 49.08
N ARG A 36 -51.91 26.70 47.74
CA ARG A 36 -52.16 27.89 46.86
C ARG A 36 -51.34 29.22 47.00
N ARG A 37 -50.57 29.51 45.92
CA ARG A 37 -50.34 30.79 45.14
C ARG A 37 -49.81 32.05 45.88
N PRO A 38 -49.23 33.09 45.20
CA PRO A 38 -48.71 33.27 43.81
C PRO A 38 -47.23 33.79 43.78
N PRO A 39 -46.58 34.05 42.61
CA PRO A 39 -45.14 34.30 42.56
C PRO A 39 -44.79 35.78 42.82
N ARG A 40 -43.74 36.02 43.61
CA ARG A 40 -43.06 37.32 43.71
C ARG A 40 -41.65 37.20 43.13
N ARG A 41 -41.38 38.11 42.20
CA ARG A 41 -40.14 38.33 41.44
C ARG A 41 -38.91 38.45 42.35
N VAL A 42 -37.84 37.74 42.02
CA VAL A 42 -36.45 38.19 42.23
C VAL A 42 -35.61 37.70 41.04
N LEU A 43 -34.89 38.63 40.42
CA LEU A 43 -33.82 38.42 39.45
C LEU A 43 -32.78 37.43 39.98
N VAL A 44 -32.47 36.37 39.24
CA VAL A 44 -31.19 35.65 39.35
C VAL A 44 -30.82 35.13 37.95
N THR A 45 -29.87 35.84 37.34
CA THR A 45 -28.65 35.29 36.74
C THR A 45 -28.80 34.20 35.65
N VAL A 46 -28.51 34.62 34.41
CA VAL A 46 -27.80 33.85 33.36
C VAL A 46 -27.97 32.32 33.46
N VAL A 47 -28.99 31.79 32.78
CA VAL A 47 -29.03 30.36 32.43
C VAL A 47 -27.95 30.11 31.38
N ILE A 48 -26.74 29.86 31.89
CA ILE A 48 -25.89 28.71 31.57
C ILE A 48 -26.35 28.00 30.28
N VAL A 49 -25.84 28.48 29.15
CA VAL A 49 -25.55 27.64 27.98
C VAL A 49 -24.33 26.80 28.36
N VAL A 50 -24.54 25.77 29.17
CA VAL A 50 -23.55 24.71 29.44
C VAL A 50 -24.27 23.39 29.22
N ALA A 51 -24.45 23.05 27.95
CA ALA A 51 -24.83 21.71 27.53
C ALA A 51 -24.42 21.35 26.09
N VAL A 52 -23.73 22.24 25.35
CA VAL A 52 -23.29 21.95 23.96
C VAL A 52 -21.84 22.38 23.67
N MET A 53 -21.09 22.90 24.65
CA MET A 53 -19.70 23.35 24.46
C MET A 53 -18.76 22.77 25.54
N SER A 54 -18.81 21.46 25.75
CA SER A 54 -17.89 20.73 26.65
C SER A 54 -17.34 19.43 26.03
N THR A 55 -17.10 19.42 24.71
CA THR A 55 -16.29 18.39 24.03
C THR A 55 -15.17 18.99 23.19
N ALA A 56 -14.85 20.27 23.41
CA ALA A 56 -13.62 20.88 22.93
C ALA A 56 -12.69 21.08 24.14
N ALA A 57 -11.45 20.61 24.00
CA ALA A 57 -10.38 20.59 24.99
C ALA A 57 -10.41 19.44 26.02
N LEU A 58 -10.56 18.20 25.54
CA LEU A 58 -9.57 17.19 25.96
C LEU A 58 -8.24 17.70 25.41
N VAL A 59 -7.50 18.40 26.27
CA VAL A 59 -6.16 18.89 25.96
C VAL A 59 -5.32 17.65 25.64
N TRP A 60 -5.21 17.33 24.36
CA TRP A 60 -4.19 16.43 23.85
C TRP A 60 -2.86 17.12 24.15
N ARG A 61 -2.18 16.64 25.20
CA ARG A 61 -0.80 17.04 25.46
C ARG A 61 0.06 16.29 24.46
N PRO A 62 0.96 16.96 23.72
CA PRO A 62 2.02 16.25 23.02
C PRO A 62 2.75 15.36 24.02
N TRP A 63 3.17 14.20 23.55
CA TRP A 63 3.40 12.97 24.29
C TRP A 63 4.67 13.06 25.15
N GLN A 64 4.61 13.85 26.23
CA GLN A 64 5.79 14.38 26.92
C GLN A 64 6.32 13.53 28.08
N HIS A 65 5.91 12.27 28.22
CA HIS A 65 6.42 11.40 29.28
C HIS A 65 7.03 10.12 28.71
N ALA A 66 8.31 10.21 28.33
CA ALA A 66 9.15 9.07 27.93
C ALA A 66 9.15 7.83 28.87
N PRO A 67 8.97 7.91 30.22
CA PRO A 67 9.11 6.70 31.04
C PRO A 67 8.02 5.64 30.85
N THR A 68 6.89 5.97 30.21
CA THR A 68 5.79 5.02 29.96
C THR A 68 5.83 4.39 28.57
N TRP A 69 6.80 4.75 27.73
CA TRP A 69 6.86 4.34 26.33
C TRP A 69 8.13 3.53 26.03
N ARG A 70 8.01 2.59 25.09
CA ARG A 70 9.13 1.93 24.42
C ARG A 70 9.17 2.46 23.00
N THR A 71 10.22 3.19 22.66
CA THR A 71 10.44 3.77 21.33
C THR A 71 11.22 2.82 20.43
N PHE A 72 10.92 2.85 19.14
CA PHE A 72 11.59 2.06 18.11
C PHE A 72 12.16 3.04 17.08
N ALA A 73 13.47 3.24 17.12
CA ALA A 73 14.14 4.08 16.15
C ALA A 73 14.22 3.35 14.80
N ALA A 74 14.12 4.12 13.71
CA ALA A 74 14.49 3.65 12.39
C ALA A 74 15.94 3.12 12.42
N ALA A 75 16.21 2.08 11.65
CA ALA A 75 17.57 1.63 11.44
C ALA A 75 18.38 2.79 10.84
N PRO A 76 19.63 3.00 11.27
CA PRO A 76 20.45 4.05 10.68
C PRO A 76 20.65 3.74 9.19
N PRO A 77 20.72 4.78 8.33
CA PRO A 77 21.14 4.57 6.95
C PRO A 77 22.54 3.97 6.97
N ALA A 78 22.76 2.93 6.18
CA ALA A 78 24.08 2.38 5.97
C ALA A 78 24.94 3.37 5.15
N ALA A 79 26.26 3.20 5.21
CA ALA A 79 27.14 3.97 4.33
C ALA A 79 26.90 3.53 2.88
N SER A 80 26.76 4.49 1.97
CA SER A 80 26.58 4.17 0.56
C SER A 80 27.83 3.49 0.00
N SER A 81 27.66 2.27 -0.48
CA SER A 81 28.71 1.48 -1.14
C SER A 81 28.40 1.18 -2.60
N LEU A 82 27.14 1.35 -3.01
CA LEU A 82 26.66 1.13 -4.39
C LEU A 82 26.04 2.41 -4.94
N THR A 83 26.17 2.59 -6.25
CA THR A 83 25.40 3.56 -7.03
C THR A 83 23.98 3.03 -7.28
N ASP A 84 23.10 3.91 -7.74
CA ASP A 84 21.79 3.53 -8.29
C ASP A 84 21.89 2.88 -9.66
N GLN A 85 22.88 3.30 -10.44
CA GLN A 85 23.26 2.71 -11.73
C GLN A 85 24.01 1.40 -11.49
N LEU A 86 23.28 0.28 -11.58
CA LEU A 86 23.83 -1.08 -11.48
C LEU A 86 23.64 -1.80 -12.81
N VAL A 87 24.57 -2.66 -13.20
CA VAL A 87 24.51 -3.50 -14.41
C VAL A 87 24.86 -4.95 -14.09
N LEU A 88 24.48 -5.88 -14.96
CA LEU A 88 24.82 -7.31 -14.88
C LEU A 88 25.96 -7.64 -15.86
N ASP A 89 27.02 -8.31 -15.39
CA ASP A 89 28.18 -8.74 -16.21
C ASP A 89 27.88 -9.97 -17.11
N LEU A 90 26.85 -10.77 -16.84
CA LEU A 90 26.59 -12.07 -17.48
C LEU A 90 25.10 -12.27 -17.82
N PRO A 91 24.75 -12.93 -18.94
CA PRO A 91 25.36 -12.85 -20.27
C PRO A 91 24.65 -11.80 -21.14
N SER A 92 25.40 -11.05 -21.95
CA SER A 92 25.16 -10.67 -23.36
C SER A 92 23.75 -10.68 -23.96
N SER A 93 22.71 -10.37 -23.19
CA SER A 93 21.33 -10.37 -23.61
C SER A 93 20.85 -8.93 -23.72
N ARG A 94 20.01 -8.70 -24.72
CA ARG A 94 19.57 -7.35 -25.03
C ARG A 94 18.89 -6.73 -23.82
N ILE A 95 19.22 -5.49 -23.49
CA ILE A 95 18.46 -4.74 -22.49
C ILE A 95 17.09 -4.46 -23.09
N LEU A 96 16.06 -4.94 -22.42
CA LEU A 96 14.68 -4.78 -22.84
C LEU A 96 14.09 -3.50 -22.28
N GLY A 97 14.49 -3.08 -21.08
CA GLY A 97 13.99 -1.83 -20.51
C GLY A 97 14.84 -1.29 -19.39
N LEU A 98 14.73 0.02 -19.19
CA LEU A 98 15.31 0.75 -18.09
C LEU A 98 14.23 1.61 -17.44
N GLN A 99 14.11 1.50 -16.13
CA GLN A 99 13.47 2.51 -15.31
C GLN A 99 14.53 3.16 -14.44
N PRO A 100 14.90 4.43 -14.69
CA PRO A 100 15.85 5.12 -13.84
C PRO A 100 15.21 5.40 -12.48
N GLY A 101 15.96 5.14 -11.41
CA GLY A 101 15.52 5.49 -10.06
C GLY A 101 15.43 7.01 -9.91
N GLN A 102 14.34 7.49 -9.34
CA GLN A 102 14.21 8.85 -8.87
C GLN A 102 14.21 8.87 -7.34
N ASN A 103 15.23 9.51 -6.76
CA ASN A 103 15.17 9.95 -5.38
C ASN A 103 14.46 11.31 -5.36
N LEU A 104 13.13 11.30 -5.34
CA LEU A 104 12.36 12.52 -5.09
C LEU A 104 12.62 12.96 -3.65
N ALA A 105 13.56 13.90 -3.48
CA ALA A 105 13.92 14.44 -2.18
C ALA A 105 12.84 15.41 -1.65
N ALA A 106 12.53 15.24 -0.35
CA ALA A 106 12.29 16.26 0.68
C ALA A 106 10.86 16.71 1.10
N ASP A 107 9.87 16.91 0.23
CA ASP A 107 8.73 17.78 0.66
C ASP A 107 7.45 17.07 1.17
N GLU A 108 7.35 15.77 0.94
CA GLU A 108 6.37 14.84 1.52
C GLU A 108 6.70 14.28 2.93
N PRO A 109 5.97 14.47 4.05
CA PRO A 109 6.29 13.73 5.28
C PRO A 109 6.24 12.21 5.04
N THR A 110 7.26 11.49 5.51
CA THR A 110 7.34 10.03 5.42
C THR A 110 6.35 9.42 6.41
N PRO A 111 5.59 8.36 6.05
CA PRO A 111 4.70 7.71 6.99
C PRO A 111 5.50 7.22 8.21
N LEU A 112 5.13 7.71 9.40
CA LEU A 112 5.69 7.26 10.67
C LEU A 112 5.00 5.97 11.06
N GLY A 113 5.77 4.94 11.40
CA GLY A 113 5.19 3.65 11.72
C GLY A 113 6.23 2.58 11.97
N TYR A 114 5.78 1.44 12.50
CA TYR A 114 6.64 0.31 12.79
C TYR A 114 5.91 -1.02 12.57
N VAL A 115 6.67 -2.04 12.17
CA VAL A 115 6.19 -3.39 11.87
C VAL A 115 6.63 -4.35 12.98
N PHE A 116 5.71 -5.22 13.41
CA PHE A 116 5.94 -6.28 14.37
C PHE A 116 5.45 -7.61 13.81
N ALA A 117 6.27 -8.65 13.89
CA ALA A 117 5.93 -9.97 13.37
C ALA A 117 6.42 -11.08 14.30
N GLU A 118 5.77 -12.24 14.29
CA GLU A 118 6.35 -13.46 14.86
C GLU A 118 7.71 -13.76 14.19
N ALA A 119 8.63 -14.39 14.92
CA ALA A 119 9.97 -14.73 14.40
C ALA A 119 9.93 -15.51 13.07
N ASP A 120 8.87 -16.29 12.87
CA ASP A 120 8.64 -17.12 11.70
C ASP A 120 7.54 -16.59 10.77
N GLY A 121 6.99 -15.41 11.08
CA GLY A 121 5.92 -14.77 10.35
C GLY A 121 6.41 -14.12 9.05
N THR A 122 5.53 -14.10 8.06
CA THR A 122 5.69 -13.41 6.77
C THR A 122 4.47 -12.51 6.55
N TYR A 123 4.49 -11.67 5.52
CA TYR A 123 3.38 -10.75 5.25
C TYR A 123 2.07 -11.48 4.93
N ASP A 124 2.13 -12.70 4.38
CA ASP A 124 0.95 -13.51 4.07
C ASP A 124 0.62 -14.60 5.10
N TYR A 125 1.60 -15.00 5.93
CA TYR A 125 1.44 -16.10 6.89
C TYR A 125 1.96 -15.75 8.28
N GLY A 126 1.36 -16.29 9.33
CA GLY A 126 1.75 -16.00 10.72
C GLY A 126 1.09 -14.74 11.26
N THR A 127 1.36 -14.42 12.52
CA THR A 127 0.79 -13.24 13.17
C THR A 127 1.72 -12.03 12.99
N TRP A 128 1.16 -10.89 12.57
CA TRP A 128 1.88 -9.63 12.52
C TRP A 128 0.93 -8.45 12.72
N ALA A 129 1.50 -7.32 13.14
CA ALA A 129 0.82 -6.05 13.28
C ALA A 129 1.76 -4.92 12.88
N LEU A 130 1.25 -3.92 12.19
CA LEU A 130 1.94 -2.69 11.90
C LEU A 130 1.02 -1.51 12.20
N PHE A 131 1.61 -0.36 12.50
CA PHE A 131 0.88 0.88 12.57
C PHE A 131 1.60 1.94 11.75
N HIS A 132 0.83 2.82 11.10
CA HIS A 132 1.40 3.93 10.34
C HIS A 132 0.51 5.17 10.34
N SER A 133 1.13 6.31 10.10
CA SER A 133 0.45 7.58 9.84
C SER A 133 0.38 7.85 8.33
N ARG A 134 -0.76 8.34 7.85
CA ARG A 134 -0.92 8.89 6.50
C ARG A 134 -1.48 10.30 6.56
N ALA A 135 -1.01 11.17 5.67
CA ALA A 135 -1.54 12.52 5.57
C ALA A 135 -3.05 12.50 5.25
N SER A 136 -3.81 13.38 5.89
CA SER A 136 -5.27 13.48 5.73
C SER A 136 -5.67 13.99 4.35
N ASN A 137 -4.81 14.80 3.71
CA ASN A 137 -5.01 15.38 2.36
C ASN A 137 -6.41 15.98 2.13
N GLY A 138 -7.02 16.56 3.18
CA GLY A 138 -8.36 17.14 3.11
C GLY A 138 -9.52 16.13 3.01
N ARG A 139 -9.26 14.82 3.10
CA ARG A 139 -10.32 13.82 3.22
C ARG A 139 -10.98 13.97 4.59
N GLY A 140 -12.29 14.27 4.59
CA GLY A 140 -13.10 14.48 5.79
C GLY A 140 -13.08 13.30 6.76
N GLU A 141 -13.59 13.52 7.99
CA GLU A 141 -13.54 12.58 9.12
C GLU A 141 -13.80 11.12 8.73
N VAL A 142 -13.12 10.19 9.41
CA VAL A 142 -13.39 8.74 9.24
C VAL A 142 -14.87 8.51 9.49
N THR A 143 -15.64 8.20 8.45
CA THR A 143 -17.05 7.85 8.62
C THR A 143 -17.10 6.57 9.43
N PRO A 144 -17.69 6.58 10.64
CA PRO A 144 -17.70 5.41 11.50
C PRO A 144 -18.39 4.26 10.77
N SER A 145 -17.81 3.06 10.89
CA SER A 145 -18.58 1.86 10.59
C SER A 145 -19.74 1.78 11.59
N LYS A 146 -20.72 0.88 11.40
CA LYS A 146 -21.75 0.61 12.42
C LYS A 146 -21.17 0.19 13.80
N SER A 147 -19.85 0.07 13.94
CA SER A 147 -19.16 -0.26 15.19
C SER A 147 -18.89 0.99 16.04
N THR A 148 -19.11 0.87 17.35
CA THR A 148 -18.79 1.89 18.38
C THR A 148 -17.30 1.87 18.77
N ALA A 149 -16.41 1.47 17.87
CA ALA A 149 -14.99 1.31 18.18
C ALA A 149 -14.34 2.67 18.48
N VAL A 150 -13.53 2.70 19.54
CA VAL A 150 -12.85 3.91 20.01
C VAL A 150 -11.37 3.60 20.22
N VAL A 151 -10.51 4.44 19.66
CA VAL A 151 -9.07 4.45 19.92
C VAL A 151 -8.74 5.75 20.63
N ARG A 152 -8.29 5.66 21.88
CA ARG A 152 -7.89 6.81 22.72
C ARG A 152 -8.90 7.97 22.73
N GLY A 153 -10.19 7.63 22.77
CA GLY A 153 -11.30 8.60 22.79
C GLY A 153 -11.77 9.10 21.41
N LEU A 154 -11.11 8.71 20.32
CA LEU A 154 -11.55 9.01 18.96
C LEU A 154 -12.30 7.84 18.35
N GLN A 155 -13.32 8.13 17.55
CA GLN A 155 -14.01 7.09 16.79
C GLN A 155 -13.04 6.42 15.81
N ALA A 156 -13.12 5.10 15.74
CA ALA A 156 -12.31 4.28 14.87
C ALA A 156 -13.20 3.47 13.92
N LYS A 157 -12.72 3.28 12.70
CA LYS A 157 -13.30 2.37 11.73
C LYS A 157 -12.52 1.07 11.75
N VAL A 158 -13.20 -0.01 12.12
CA VAL A 158 -12.64 -1.37 12.03
C VAL A 158 -13.16 -2.03 10.75
N ARG A 159 -12.22 -2.51 9.93
CA ARG A 159 -12.50 -3.30 8.73
C ARG A 159 -11.83 -4.66 8.88
N HIS A 160 -12.56 -5.70 8.52
CA HIS A 160 -12.05 -7.06 8.52
C HIS A 160 -12.15 -7.66 7.12
N VAL A 161 -11.06 -8.18 6.59
CA VAL A 161 -10.99 -8.84 5.28
C VAL A 161 -10.20 -10.13 5.43
N ARG A 162 -10.90 -11.27 5.38
CA ARG A 162 -10.33 -12.60 5.63
C ARG A 162 -9.63 -12.67 6.99
N VAL A 163 -8.32 -12.83 7.02
CA VAL A 163 -7.50 -12.87 8.25
C VAL A 163 -6.89 -11.51 8.60
N ARG A 164 -7.12 -10.49 7.77
CA ARG A 164 -6.57 -9.16 7.96
C ARG A 164 -7.56 -8.25 8.67
N THR A 165 -7.08 -7.50 9.65
CA THR A 165 -7.85 -6.49 10.36
C THR A 165 -7.18 -5.14 10.22
N THR A 166 -7.95 -4.14 9.80
CA THR A 166 -7.52 -2.74 9.70
C THR A 166 -8.32 -1.90 10.69
N VAL A 167 -7.65 -1.11 11.50
CA VAL A 167 -8.26 -0.13 12.41
C VAL A 167 -7.76 1.26 12.01
N THR A 168 -8.67 2.12 11.58
CA THR A 168 -8.35 3.49 11.15
C THR A 168 -8.96 4.50 12.13
N TRP A 169 -8.19 5.50 12.56
CA TRP A 169 -8.69 6.60 13.40
C TRP A 169 -8.02 7.94 13.04
N GLY A 170 -8.56 9.03 13.59
CA GLY A 170 -8.11 10.41 13.32
C GLY A 170 -9.13 11.23 12.51
N PRO A 171 -8.74 12.40 11.99
CA PRO A 171 -7.37 12.90 11.91
C PRO A 171 -6.81 13.42 13.25
N ILE A 172 -5.49 13.29 13.46
CA ILE A 172 -4.72 13.87 14.57
C ILE A 172 -3.55 14.62 13.93
N ASP A 173 -3.42 15.93 14.20
CA ASP A 173 -2.39 16.79 13.61
C ASP A 173 -2.26 16.65 12.09
N GLY A 174 -3.40 16.58 11.40
CA GLY A 174 -3.44 16.45 9.94
C GLY A 174 -3.15 15.05 9.40
N ASN A 175 -3.02 14.03 10.25
CA ASN A 175 -2.77 12.64 9.84
C ASN A 175 -3.88 11.69 10.26
N TYR A 176 -4.26 10.78 9.39
CA TYR A 176 -4.94 9.54 9.78
C TYR A 176 -3.93 8.53 10.27
N TRP A 177 -4.39 7.66 11.16
CA TRP A 177 -3.61 6.57 11.69
C TRP A 177 -4.29 5.26 11.36
N ASP A 178 -3.48 4.29 10.97
CA ASP A 178 -3.92 2.96 10.61
C ASP A 178 -3.11 1.93 11.39
N VAL A 179 -3.81 0.95 11.94
CA VAL A 179 -3.24 -0.34 12.31
C VAL A 179 -3.67 -1.34 11.26
N GLU A 180 -2.73 -2.08 10.72
CA GLU A 180 -2.98 -3.25 9.90
C GLU A 180 -2.39 -4.47 10.58
N SER A 181 -3.10 -5.58 10.51
CA SER A 181 -2.68 -6.81 11.19
C SER A 181 -3.14 -8.03 10.42
N ASN A 182 -2.41 -9.12 10.61
CA ASN A 182 -2.78 -10.45 10.16
C ASN A 182 -2.96 -11.35 11.36
N ARG A 183 -4.11 -12.04 11.42
CA ARG A 183 -4.50 -12.95 12.49
C ARG A 183 -4.65 -12.31 13.88
N LEU A 184 -4.72 -10.98 13.97
CA LEU A 184 -5.31 -10.30 15.10
C LEU A 184 -6.80 -10.06 14.82
N ASP A 185 -7.65 -10.48 15.75
CA ASP A 185 -9.07 -10.20 15.68
C ASP A 185 -9.37 -8.71 15.98
N GLY A 186 -10.62 -8.29 15.77
CA GLY A 186 -11.04 -6.90 15.98
C GLY A 186 -10.65 -6.34 17.37
N PRO A 187 -10.98 -7.04 18.47
CA PRO A 187 -10.57 -6.63 19.82
C PRO A 187 -9.05 -6.51 20.01
N ALA A 188 -8.25 -7.50 19.58
CA ALA A 188 -6.80 -7.46 19.73
C ALA A 188 -6.16 -6.34 18.88
N ALA A 189 -6.66 -6.12 17.66
CA ALA A 189 -6.20 -5.03 16.80
C ALA A 189 -6.56 -3.65 17.39
N LEU A 190 -7.73 -3.52 18.03
CA LEU A 190 -8.11 -2.30 18.75
C LEU A 190 -7.25 -2.07 20.00
N GLU A 191 -6.92 -3.12 20.75
CA GLU A 191 -6.01 -3.02 21.89
C GLU A 191 -4.62 -2.56 21.44
N PHE A 192 -4.11 -3.16 20.36
CA PHE A 192 -2.86 -2.74 19.72
C PHE A 192 -2.91 -1.28 19.25
N ALA A 193 -3.99 -0.86 18.57
CA ALA A 193 -4.20 0.52 18.14
C ALA A 193 -4.22 1.50 19.33
N ASN A 194 -4.76 1.08 20.47
CA ASN A 194 -4.71 1.87 21.70
C ASN A 194 -3.32 1.93 22.32
N ALA A 195 -2.43 0.96 22.06
CA ALA A 195 -1.11 0.89 22.66
C ALA A 195 0.01 1.55 21.84
N VAL A 196 -0.21 1.83 20.56
CA VAL A 196 0.79 2.43 19.66
C VAL A 196 0.68 3.95 19.57
N GLY A 197 1.77 4.61 19.16
CA GLY A 197 1.80 6.04 18.91
C GLY A 197 3.17 6.54 18.49
N VAL A 198 3.37 7.86 18.61
CA VAL A 198 4.64 8.53 18.31
C VAL A 198 5.06 9.41 19.49
N VAL A 199 6.32 9.26 19.90
CA VAL A 199 6.94 10.05 20.97
C VAL A 199 8.15 10.77 20.38
N GLU A 200 8.14 12.10 20.40
CA GLU A 200 9.24 12.93 19.87
C GLU A 200 9.61 12.61 18.41
N GLY A 201 8.61 12.26 17.59
CA GLY A 201 8.80 11.90 16.18
C GLY A 201 9.22 10.45 15.93
N VAL A 202 9.35 9.64 17.00
CA VAL A 202 9.76 8.23 16.91
C VAL A 202 8.56 7.30 17.17
N PRO A 203 8.35 6.25 16.35
CA PRO A 203 7.37 5.20 16.62
C PRO A 203 7.53 4.61 18.03
N ALA A 204 6.43 4.42 18.74
CA ALA A 204 6.46 3.94 20.11
C ALA A 204 5.27 3.04 20.44
N ILE A 205 5.46 2.19 21.45
CA ILE A 205 4.40 1.39 22.06
C ILE A 205 4.41 1.59 23.58
N GLU A 206 3.24 1.52 24.21
CA GLU A 206 3.14 1.61 25.67
C GLU A 206 3.98 0.53 26.32
N ARG A 207 4.78 0.89 27.32
CA ARG A 207 5.72 -0.03 27.98
C ARG A 207 5.00 -1.17 28.69
N SER A 208 3.77 -0.95 29.15
CA SER A 208 2.90 -1.94 29.77
C SER A 208 2.25 -2.91 28.77
N TYR A 209 2.22 -2.56 27.49
CA TYR A 209 1.63 -3.42 26.46
C TYR A 209 2.56 -4.60 26.17
N SER A 210 1.98 -5.81 26.17
CA SER A 210 2.70 -7.03 25.85
C SER A 210 2.57 -7.33 24.36
N LEU A 211 3.68 -7.35 23.64
CA LEU A 211 3.73 -7.79 22.25
C LEU A 211 3.52 -9.31 22.07
N GLY A 212 3.50 -10.08 23.18
CA GLY A 212 3.39 -11.53 23.12
C GLY A 212 4.55 -12.14 22.34
N ALA A 213 4.23 -12.88 21.26
CA ALA A 213 5.21 -13.49 20.36
C ALA A 213 5.71 -12.54 19.26
N LEU A 214 5.15 -11.33 19.13
CA LEU A 214 5.55 -10.37 18.12
C LEU A 214 6.87 -9.71 18.50
N LEU A 215 7.78 -9.66 17.53
CA LEU A 215 9.08 -9.01 17.63
C LEU A 215 9.10 -7.76 16.75
N PRO A 216 9.79 -6.68 17.18
CA PRO A 216 10.00 -5.52 16.33
C PRO A 216 10.82 -5.91 15.11
N LEU A 217 10.32 -5.59 13.91
CA LEU A 217 10.97 -5.94 12.65
C LEU A 217 11.71 -4.76 12.02
N GLY A 218 11.03 -3.64 11.83
CA GLY A 218 11.58 -2.45 11.18
C GLY A 218 10.53 -1.37 10.94
N ASP A 219 10.95 -0.23 10.42
CA ASP A 219 10.05 0.87 10.14
C ASP A 219 9.17 0.65 8.89
N VAL A 220 8.05 1.36 8.84
CA VAL A 220 7.10 1.24 7.72
C VAL A 220 7.66 1.84 6.42
N LYS A 221 8.63 2.75 6.51
CA LYS A 221 9.32 3.31 5.34
C LYS A 221 10.11 2.22 4.61
N THR A 222 10.79 1.36 5.34
CA THR A 222 11.54 0.21 4.82
C THR A 222 10.60 -0.84 4.23
N LEU A 223 9.47 -1.12 4.90
CA LEU A 223 8.41 -1.96 4.32
C LEU A 223 7.90 -1.38 2.99
N THR A 224 7.66 -0.08 2.95
CA THR A 224 7.20 0.61 1.72
C THR A 224 8.22 0.47 0.59
N ARG A 225 9.51 0.62 0.89
CA ARG A 225 10.59 0.43 -0.09
C ARG A 225 10.64 -0.99 -0.64
N VAL A 226 10.50 -2.00 0.22
CA VAL A 226 10.40 -3.41 -0.19
C VAL A 226 9.16 -3.66 -1.05
N GLN A 227 8.00 -3.12 -0.66
CA GLN A 227 6.75 -3.24 -1.43
C GLN A 227 6.87 -2.60 -2.82
N VAL A 228 7.45 -1.41 -2.90
CA VAL A 228 7.73 -0.72 -4.16
C VAL A 228 8.69 -1.54 -5.02
N LEU A 229 9.79 -2.03 -4.45
CA LEU A 229 10.75 -2.89 -5.16
C LEU A 229 10.04 -4.12 -5.73
N ALA A 230 9.23 -4.80 -4.91
CA ALA A 230 8.45 -5.96 -5.32
C ALA A 230 7.48 -5.66 -6.47
N SER A 231 6.81 -4.52 -6.43
CA SER A 231 5.85 -4.12 -7.44
C SER A 231 6.54 -3.90 -8.79
N HIS A 232 7.72 -3.27 -8.76
CA HIS A 232 8.53 -3.02 -9.96
C HIS A 232 9.14 -4.30 -10.53
N LEU A 233 9.67 -5.18 -9.68
CA LEU A 233 10.14 -6.51 -10.09
C LEU A 233 9.03 -7.31 -10.79
N GLY A 234 7.78 -7.16 -10.32
CA GLY A 234 6.61 -7.82 -10.90
C GLY A 234 5.97 -7.10 -12.08
N GLY A 235 6.58 -6.02 -12.58
CA GLY A 235 6.06 -5.23 -13.70
C GLY A 235 4.83 -4.37 -13.38
N GLU A 236 4.39 -4.27 -12.12
CA GLU A 236 3.25 -3.46 -11.68
C GLU A 236 3.73 -2.31 -10.78
N PRO A 237 4.34 -1.26 -11.35
CA PRO A 237 4.87 -0.16 -10.55
C PRO A 237 3.74 0.55 -9.79
N VAL A 238 3.86 0.59 -8.46
CA VAL A 238 2.98 1.40 -7.62
C VAL A 238 3.54 2.82 -7.60
N LEU A 239 2.68 3.80 -7.83
CA LEU A 239 3.04 5.21 -7.68
C LEU A 239 3.55 5.45 -6.26
N SER A 240 4.84 5.74 -6.15
CA SER A 240 5.54 5.96 -4.90
C SER A 240 6.61 7.03 -5.08
N ARG A 241 6.93 7.73 -4.00
CA ARG A 241 8.07 8.66 -3.95
C ARG A 241 9.42 7.94 -3.97
N PHE A 242 9.42 6.67 -3.58
CA PHE A 242 10.58 5.82 -3.73
C PHE A 242 10.48 5.18 -5.11
N THR A 243 11.45 5.44 -5.97
CA THR A 243 11.50 4.82 -7.29
C THR A 243 12.79 4.01 -7.39
N PRO A 244 12.71 2.68 -7.49
CA PRO A 244 13.89 1.84 -7.69
C PRO A 244 14.49 2.11 -9.07
N THR A 245 15.79 1.86 -9.21
CA THR A 245 16.38 1.67 -10.54
C THR A 245 16.13 0.23 -10.95
N VAL A 246 15.59 0.03 -12.15
CA VAL A 246 15.20 -1.29 -12.66
C VAL A 246 15.78 -1.46 -14.05
N LEU A 247 16.44 -2.59 -14.28
CA LEU A 247 16.87 -3.04 -15.58
C LEU A 247 16.24 -4.39 -15.89
N THR A 248 15.64 -4.48 -17.07
CA THR A 248 15.06 -5.72 -17.58
C THR A 248 15.95 -6.22 -18.70
N TYR A 249 16.47 -7.42 -18.54
CA TYR A 249 17.33 -8.11 -19.50
C TYR A 249 16.54 -9.23 -20.15
N GLU A 250 16.83 -9.51 -21.42
CA GLU A 250 16.38 -10.74 -22.06
C GLU A 250 16.96 -11.95 -21.31
N GLY A 251 16.15 -12.97 -21.10
CA GLY A 251 16.57 -14.24 -20.49
C GLY A 251 16.34 -15.40 -21.45
N ASP A 252 16.94 -16.54 -21.16
CA ASP A 252 16.83 -17.75 -21.98
C ASP A 252 15.39 -18.32 -21.95
N THR A 253 14.75 -18.22 -20.78
CA THR A 253 13.38 -18.73 -20.54
C THR A 253 12.37 -17.59 -20.43
N ALA A 254 12.72 -16.55 -19.68
CA ALA A 254 11.92 -15.34 -19.51
C ALA A 254 12.86 -14.20 -19.10
N PRO A 255 12.51 -12.93 -19.39
CA PRO A 255 13.27 -11.79 -18.93
C PRO A 255 13.65 -11.84 -17.46
N VAL A 256 14.89 -11.43 -17.21
CA VAL A 256 15.48 -11.27 -15.88
C VAL A 256 15.41 -9.80 -15.50
N VAL A 257 14.99 -9.51 -14.28
CA VAL A 257 14.88 -8.15 -13.77
C VAL A 257 15.89 -7.96 -12.65
N ALA A 258 16.78 -6.99 -12.80
CA ALA A 258 17.63 -6.49 -11.74
C ALA A 258 17.08 -5.15 -11.25
N ALA A 259 16.80 -5.04 -9.95
CA ALA A 259 16.26 -3.83 -9.36
C ALA A 259 17.03 -3.46 -8.10
N SER A 260 17.09 -2.16 -7.83
CA SER A 260 17.82 -1.66 -6.68
C SER A 260 17.19 -0.37 -6.13
N ILE A 261 17.08 -0.30 -4.81
CA ILE A 261 16.43 0.82 -4.12
C ILE A 261 17.24 1.20 -2.88
N VAL A 262 17.31 2.49 -2.58
CA VAL A 262 17.86 2.94 -1.29
C VAL A 262 17.01 2.34 -0.17
N ALA A 263 17.64 1.74 0.83
CA ALA A 263 16.97 1.04 1.92
C ALA A 263 17.80 1.15 3.22
N ASP A 264 17.11 1.12 4.36
CA ASP A 264 17.77 1.18 5.67
C ASP A 264 18.38 -0.20 6.01
N SER A 265 19.26 -0.29 7.02
CA SER A 265 20.09 -1.50 7.21
C SER A 265 19.32 -2.78 7.60
N ASP A 266 18.06 -2.66 7.99
CA ASP A 266 17.13 -3.75 8.32
C ASP A 266 16.30 -4.24 7.10
N ALA A 267 16.53 -3.68 5.91
CA ALA A 267 15.73 -3.97 4.73
C ALA A 267 15.78 -5.44 4.27
N LEU A 268 16.86 -6.17 4.52
CA LEU A 268 16.92 -7.61 4.20
C LEU A 268 15.94 -8.43 5.06
N ALA A 269 15.83 -8.11 6.36
CA ALA A 269 14.85 -8.75 7.24
C ALA A 269 13.41 -8.38 6.84
N MET A 270 13.19 -7.13 6.43
CA MET A 270 11.91 -6.69 5.90
C MET A 270 11.56 -7.37 4.57
N ALA A 271 12.55 -7.62 3.72
CA ALA A 271 12.40 -8.38 2.47
C ALA A 271 12.03 -9.84 2.75
N GLU A 272 12.69 -10.50 3.70
CA GLU A 272 12.32 -11.86 4.13
C GLU A 272 10.88 -11.93 4.65
N PHE A 273 10.49 -10.96 5.47
CA PHE A 273 9.10 -10.85 5.93
C PHE A 273 8.12 -10.68 4.78
N TYR A 274 8.42 -9.80 3.81
CA TYR A 274 7.49 -9.46 2.74
C TYR A 274 7.38 -10.54 1.65
N PHE A 275 8.52 -10.96 1.09
CA PHE A 275 8.56 -11.94 0.00
C PHE A 275 8.38 -13.38 0.48
N GLY A 276 8.60 -13.61 1.78
CA GLY A 276 8.51 -14.92 2.40
C GLY A 276 9.88 -15.56 2.62
N ARG A 277 9.85 -16.74 3.24
CA ARG A 277 11.06 -17.45 3.65
C ARG A 277 11.88 -17.90 2.44
N GLY A 278 13.17 -17.59 2.49
CA GLY A 278 14.16 -18.03 1.52
C GLY A 278 15.21 -18.97 2.10
N SER A 279 16.03 -19.53 1.22
CA SER A 279 17.30 -20.13 1.60
C SER A 279 18.36 -19.05 1.73
N ASN A 280 19.17 -19.11 2.79
CA ASN A 280 20.31 -18.21 2.95
C ASN A 280 21.42 -18.60 1.97
N ILE A 281 21.86 -17.63 1.18
CA ILE A 281 23.00 -17.73 0.26
C ILE A 281 23.96 -16.56 0.52
N ILE A 282 25.01 -16.49 -0.28
CA ILE A 282 25.99 -15.40 -0.26
C ILE A 282 26.03 -14.78 -1.65
N VAL A 283 26.04 -13.45 -1.72
CA VAL A 283 26.28 -12.64 -2.93
C VAL A 283 27.34 -11.59 -2.59
N HIS A 284 28.42 -11.48 -3.34
CA HIS A 284 29.57 -10.59 -3.06
C HIS A 284 30.17 -10.74 -1.64
N GLY A 285 30.06 -11.93 -1.05
CA GLY A 285 30.48 -12.16 0.34
C GLY A 285 29.50 -11.63 1.40
N LEU A 286 28.33 -11.12 0.99
CA LEU A 286 27.28 -10.59 1.85
C LEU A 286 26.12 -11.60 2.00
N PRO A 287 25.40 -11.59 3.14
CA PRO A 287 24.20 -12.39 3.32
C PRO A 287 23.13 -12.01 2.29
N ALA A 288 22.53 -13.02 1.68
CA ALA A 288 21.47 -12.86 0.69
C ALA A 288 20.39 -13.94 0.87
N LEU A 289 19.18 -13.64 0.42
CA LEU A 289 18.03 -14.54 0.45
C LEU A 289 17.72 -15.01 -0.95
N LEU A 290 17.55 -16.33 -1.11
CA LEU A 290 17.01 -16.95 -2.31
C LEU A 290 15.59 -17.43 -2.04
N ILE A 291 14.62 -16.83 -2.71
CA ILE A 291 13.19 -17.03 -2.47
C ILE A 291 12.53 -17.51 -3.77
N GLU A 292 11.81 -18.62 -3.70
CA GLU A 292 11.00 -19.11 -4.81
C GLU A 292 9.61 -18.48 -4.75
N THR A 293 9.30 -17.62 -5.72
CA THR A 293 8.03 -16.89 -5.77
C THR A 293 7.17 -17.40 -6.91
N ARG A 294 5.85 -17.41 -6.73
CA ARG A 294 4.93 -17.81 -7.81
C ARG A 294 4.89 -16.80 -8.96
N ARG A 295 5.20 -15.53 -8.68
CA ARG A 295 5.02 -14.41 -9.60
C ARG A 295 6.32 -13.98 -10.29
N LEU A 296 7.43 -13.98 -9.57
CA LEU A 296 8.72 -13.50 -10.06
C LEU A 296 9.67 -14.65 -10.45
N GLY A 297 9.27 -15.91 -10.23
CA GLY A 297 10.18 -17.05 -10.28
C GLY A 297 11.14 -17.03 -9.11
N THR A 298 12.41 -17.35 -9.36
CA THR A 298 13.48 -17.26 -8.38
C THR A 298 13.83 -15.79 -8.14
N LEU A 299 13.79 -15.36 -6.89
CA LEU A 299 14.19 -14.04 -6.43
C LEU A 299 15.43 -14.17 -5.55
N ILE A 300 16.49 -13.44 -5.87
CA ILE A 300 17.65 -13.26 -5.00
C ILE A 300 17.67 -11.82 -4.53
N VAL A 301 17.70 -11.60 -3.21
CA VAL A 301 17.72 -10.26 -2.61
C VAL A 301 18.82 -10.16 -1.55
N TRP A 302 19.56 -9.05 -1.56
CA TRP A 302 20.62 -8.77 -0.59
C TRP A 302 20.71 -7.27 -0.29
N GLN A 303 21.30 -6.97 0.87
CA GLN A 303 21.61 -5.60 1.26
C GLN A 303 23.09 -5.34 1.02
N GLU A 304 23.40 -4.31 0.23
CA GLU A 304 24.76 -3.87 -0.02
C GLU A 304 24.86 -2.35 0.19
N GLY A 305 25.54 -1.96 1.26
CA GLY A 305 25.54 -0.58 1.74
C GLY A 305 24.15 -0.10 2.07
N ASP A 306 23.77 1.06 1.54
CA ASP A 306 22.45 1.69 1.71
C ASP A 306 21.42 1.26 0.67
N ARG A 307 21.66 0.15 -0.06
CA ARG A 307 20.76 -0.30 -1.12
C ARG A 307 20.34 -1.76 -0.90
N LEU A 308 19.04 -1.98 -1.06
CA LEU A 308 18.47 -3.32 -1.22
C LEU A 308 18.49 -3.63 -2.72
N VAL A 309 19.18 -4.70 -3.09
CA VAL A 309 19.33 -5.15 -4.47
C VAL A 309 18.59 -6.46 -4.63
N ALA A 310 17.89 -6.62 -5.76
CA ALA A 310 17.15 -7.82 -6.09
C ALA A 310 17.34 -8.21 -7.55
N VAL A 311 17.50 -9.50 -7.80
CA VAL A 311 17.49 -10.10 -9.13
C VAL A 311 16.39 -11.15 -9.17
N ALA A 312 15.48 -11.05 -10.13
CA ALA A 312 14.33 -11.94 -10.26
C ALA A 312 14.22 -12.48 -11.69
N GLY A 313 13.82 -13.75 -11.83
CA GLY A 313 13.67 -14.38 -13.13
C GLY A 313 13.26 -15.85 -13.01
N ALA A 314 13.04 -16.48 -14.17
CA ALA A 314 12.67 -17.90 -14.26
C ALA A 314 13.86 -18.81 -14.64
N GLU A 315 15.07 -18.28 -14.62
CA GLU A 315 16.27 -19.05 -14.95
C GLU A 315 16.61 -20.09 -13.87
N PRO A 316 17.34 -21.16 -14.23
CA PRO A 316 17.83 -22.12 -13.25
C PRO A 316 18.55 -21.45 -12.08
N THR A 317 18.32 -21.95 -10.86
CA THR A 317 18.85 -21.37 -9.60
C THR A 317 20.36 -21.06 -9.65
N ALA A 318 21.18 -21.92 -10.24
CA ALA A 318 22.62 -21.69 -10.37
C ALA A 318 22.94 -20.50 -11.29
N GLN A 319 22.18 -20.31 -12.35
CA GLN A 319 22.28 -19.16 -13.25
C GLN A 319 21.81 -17.90 -12.53
N MET A 320 20.69 -17.95 -11.78
CA MET A 320 20.24 -16.82 -10.96
C MET A 320 21.28 -16.36 -9.95
N ILE A 321 21.98 -17.29 -9.27
CA ILE A 321 23.08 -16.95 -8.35
C ILE A 321 24.24 -16.29 -9.13
N SER A 322 24.62 -16.84 -10.29
CA SER A 322 25.65 -16.23 -11.13
C SER A 322 25.27 -14.85 -11.63
N LEU A 323 23.99 -14.60 -11.92
CA LEU A 323 23.47 -13.29 -12.30
C LEU A 323 23.55 -12.31 -11.14
N ALA A 324 23.12 -12.72 -9.94
CA ALA A 324 23.23 -11.88 -8.73
C ALA A 324 24.68 -11.50 -8.41
N GLU A 325 25.62 -12.44 -8.49
CA GLU A 325 27.06 -12.22 -8.30
C GLU A 325 27.72 -11.39 -9.44
N SER A 326 27.00 -11.16 -10.53
CA SER A 326 27.46 -10.34 -11.66
C SER A 326 26.99 -8.89 -11.55
N VAL A 327 26.16 -8.55 -10.54
CA VAL A 327 25.69 -7.18 -10.36
C VAL A 327 26.85 -6.30 -9.89
N HIS A 328 27.12 -5.19 -10.57
CA HIS A 328 28.11 -4.24 -10.11
C HIS A 328 27.70 -2.78 -10.40
N PRO A 329 28.30 -1.79 -9.71
CA PRO A 329 28.19 -0.39 -10.10
C PRO A 329 28.60 -0.19 -11.55
N ALA A 330 27.70 0.42 -12.33
CA ALA A 330 28.01 0.76 -13.71
C ALA A 330 29.06 1.86 -13.78
N THR A 331 30.05 1.69 -14.64
CA THR A 331 30.87 2.81 -15.09
C THR A 331 30.03 3.77 -15.93
N ARG A 332 30.51 5.02 -16.08
CA ARG A 332 29.83 5.99 -16.96
C ARG A 332 29.66 5.48 -18.40
N ALA A 333 30.62 4.70 -18.89
CA ALA A 333 30.57 4.17 -20.26
C ALA A 333 29.53 3.06 -20.39
N GLU A 334 29.49 2.13 -19.43
CA GLU A 334 28.46 1.06 -19.39
C GLU A 334 27.06 1.66 -19.24
N TRP A 335 26.89 2.65 -18.36
CA TRP A 335 25.57 3.28 -18.20
C TRP A 335 25.13 4.07 -19.43
N ALA A 336 26.07 4.73 -20.13
CA ALA A 336 25.76 5.37 -21.40
C ALA A 336 25.34 4.34 -22.47
N GLN A 337 26.01 3.19 -22.52
CA GLN A 337 25.62 2.09 -23.41
C GLN A 337 24.24 1.52 -23.05
N VAL A 338 23.92 1.37 -21.76
CA VAL A 338 22.58 0.96 -21.30
C VAL A 338 21.52 1.93 -21.80
N ILE A 339 21.76 3.24 -21.66
CA ILE A 339 20.84 4.27 -22.16
C ILE A 339 20.73 4.17 -23.68
N ASP A 340 21.83 4.10 -24.41
CA ASP A 340 21.84 4.02 -25.87
C ASP A 340 21.09 2.76 -26.37
N GLU A 341 21.30 1.60 -25.75
CA GLU A 341 20.60 0.35 -26.09
C GLU A 341 19.10 0.44 -25.80
N VAL A 342 18.69 1.10 -24.72
CA VAL A 342 17.27 1.29 -24.39
C VAL A 342 16.62 2.35 -25.28
N THR A 343 17.31 3.43 -25.61
CA THR A 343 16.81 4.41 -26.60
C THR A 343 16.73 3.79 -28.00
N ASP A 344 17.63 2.89 -28.35
CA ASP A 344 17.50 2.06 -29.55
C ASP A 344 16.34 1.05 -29.42
N VAL A 345 15.92 0.67 -28.21
CA VAL A 345 14.68 -0.08 -27.92
C VAL A 345 13.43 0.80 -27.86
N GLU A 346 13.52 2.10 -27.59
CA GLU A 346 12.44 3.04 -27.94
C GLU A 346 12.28 3.10 -29.47
N THR A 347 13.37 2.88 -30.22
CA THR A 347 13.33 2.53 -31.64
C THR A 347 13.20 1.03 -31.92
N PHE A 348 12.87 0.19 -30.92
CA PHE A 348 12.44 -1.18 -31.14
C PHE A 348 11.32 -1.05 -32.15
N ARG A 349 11.64 -1.43 -33.39
CA ARG A 349 10.64 -1.68 -34.42
C ARG A 349 9.91 -2.90 -33.91
N VAL A 350 9.00 -2.66 -32.96
CA VAL A 350 7.90 -3.57 -32.72
C VAL A 350 7.34 -3.69 -34.10
N ASP A 351 7.41 -4.89 -34.68
CA ASP A 351 6.87 -5.09 -36.01
C ASP A 351 5.42 -4.63 -35.92
N THR A 352 5.12 -3.46 -36.49
CA THR A 352 3.81 -2.83 -36.35
C THR A 352 2.74 -3.72 -36.96
N ALA A 353 3.14 -4.68 -37.80
CA ALA A 353 2.27 -5.73 -38.32
C ALA A 353 1.77 -6.72 -37.24
N GLN A 354 2.44 -6.81 -36.08
CA GLN A 354 2.11 -7.71 -34.97
C GLN A 354 1.59 -6.98 -33.72
N GLN A 355 1.48 -5.64 -33.73
CA GLN A 355 0.86 -4.88 -32.65
C GLN A 355 -0.67 -4.94 -32.75
N VAL A 356 -1.31 -5.31 -31.64
CA VAL A 356 -2.76 -5.21 -31.48
C VAL A 356 -3.07 -3.95 -30.68
N THR A 357 -3.75 -2.99 -31.32
CA THR A 357 -4.28 -1.82 -30.59
C THR A 357 -5.54 -2.24 -29.85
N PHE A 358 -5.59 -2.00 -28.54
CA PHE A 358 -6.71 -2.42 -27.70
C PHE A 358 -7.43 -1.27 -26.99
N SER A 359 -6.85 -0.06 -26.97
CA SER A 359 -7.51 1.13 -26.42
C SER A 359 -7.00 2.40 -27.10
N THR A 360 -7.86 3.41 -27.20
CA THR A 360 -7.54 4.73 -27.76
C THR A 360 -8.31 5.80 -27.01
N GLY A 361 -7.82 7.02 -27.02
CA GLY A 361 -8.53 8.16 -26.44
C GLY A 361 -7.82 9.48 -26.71
N ASN A 362 -8.29 10.52 -26.01
CA ASN A 362 -7.62 11.82 -25.99
C ASN A 362 -7.30 12.21 -24.55
N THR A 363 -6.15 12.86 -24.35
CA THR A 363 -5.79 13.53 -23.11
C THR A 363 -6.63 14.82 -22.92
N PRO A 364 -6.65 15.43 -21.72
CA PRO A 364 -7.43 16.64 -21.44
C PRO A 364 -7.02 17.84 -22.31
N ASP A 365 -5.75 17.90 -22.72
CA ASP A 365 -5.19 18.90 -23.65
C ASP A 365 -5.44 18.55 -25.14
N GLY A 366 -6.15 17.47 -25.42
CA GLY A 366 -6.60 17.09 -26.76
C GLY A 366 -5.57 16.31 -27.58
N LEU A 367 -4.51 15.79 -26.95
CA LEU A 367 -3.56 14.89 -27.61
C LEU A 367 -4.17 13.50 -27.74
N ALA A 368 -4.17 12.94 -28.95
CA ALA A 368 -4.59 11.57 -29.18
C ALA A 368 -3.58 10.60 -28.57
N TRP A 369 -4.09 9.52 -27.99
CA TRP A 369 -3.28 8.41 -27.50
C TRP A 369 -3.85 7.06 -27.94
N ARG A 370 -2.98 6.06 -28.05
CA ARG A 370 -3.34 4.66 -28.31
C ARG A 370 -2.51 3.74 -27.43
N ALA A 371 -3.13 2.68 -26.94
CA ALA A 371 -2.44 1.60 -26.25
C ALA A 371 -2.39 0.36 -27.16
N SER A 372 -1.21 -0.22 -27.30
CA SER A 372 -0.93 -1.38 -28.14
C SER A 372 -0.20 -2.46 -27.35
N ILE A 373 -0.50 -3.71 -27.67
CA ILE A 373 0.20 -4.87 -27.11
C ILE A 373 0.84 -5.68 -28.22
N THR A 374 2.06 -6.15 -28.01
CA THR A 374 2.69 -7.19 -28.81
C THR A 374 2.80 -8.43 -27.96
N LEU A 375 2.11 -9.47 -28.41
CA LEU A 375 2.03 -10.75 -27.73
C LEU A 375 3.23 -11.59 -28.14
N GLY A 376 3.94 -12.13 -27.15
CA GLY A 376 5.20 -12.84 -27.30
C GLY A 376 5.83 -13.08 -25.93
N ASN A 377 7.10 -13.45 -25.91
CA ASN A 377 7.92 -13.47 -24.70
C ASN A 377 9.17 -12.62 -24.96
N PRO A 378 9.23 -11.36 -24.47
CA PRO A 378 8.28 -10.71 -23.55
C PRO A 378 6.95 -10.29 -24.20
N VAL A 379 5.93 -10.06 -23.37
CA VAL A 379 4.77 -9.24 -23.73
C VAL A 379 5.19 -7.79 -23.66
N VAL A 380 4.97 -7.03 -24.73
CA VAL A 380 5.30 -5.61 -24.78
C VAL A 380 4.01 -4.80 -24.81
N ILE A 381 3.84 -3.87 -23.88
CA ILE A 381 2.69 -2.98 -23.81
C ILE A 381 3.20 -1.57 -24.01
N CYS A 382 2.67 -0.86 -24.99
CA CYS A 382 3.07 0.51 -25.30
C CYS A 382 1.87 1.46 -25.28
N VAL A 383 2.07 2.67 -24.77
CA VAL A 383 1.15 3.79 -24.95
C VAL A 383 1.83 4.82 -25.84
N HIS A 384 1.24 5.05 -27.01
CA HIS A 384 1.69 6.05 -27.97
C HIS A 384 0.88 7.32 -27.78
N PHE A 385 1.51 8.49 -27.88
CA PHE A 385 0.86 9.79 -27.68
C PHE A 385 1.33 10.80 -28.72
N GLY A 386 0.38 11.51 -29.32
CA GLY A 386 0.62 12.45 -30.41
C GLY A 386 -0.06 12.01 -31.72
N PRO A 387 0.30 12.63 -32.86
CA PRO A 387 -0.20 12.24 -34.18
C PRO A 387 0.00 10.74 -34.44
N ALA A 388 -0.85 10.11 -35.25
CA ALA A 388 -0.80 8.66 -35.54
C ALA A 388 0.56 8.17 -36.09
N ASP A 389 1.37 9.08 -36.63
CA ASP A 389 2.71 8.84 -37.18
C ASP A 389 3.85 9.26 -36.23
N SER A 390 3.54 9.66 -34.99
CA SER A 390 4.56 10.00 -33.99
C SER A 390 5.23 8.73 -33.45
N SER A 391 6.55 8.76 -33.33
CA SER A 391 7.37 7.71 -32.72
C SER A 391 7.40 7.79 -31.18
N MET A 392 6.59 8.66 -30.58
CA MET A 392 6.58 8.85 -29.13
C MET A 392 5.68 7.78 -28.51
N ALA A 393 6.32 6.80 -27.87
CA ALA A 393 5.66 5.74 -27.16
C ALA A 393 6.43 5.41 -25.87
N GLU A 394 5.68 5.16 -24.81
CA GLU A 394 6.20 4.62 -23.56
C GLU A 394 5.83 3.16 -23.50
N CYS A 395 6.82 2.28 -23.39
CA CYS A 395 6.63 0.85 -23.43
C CYS A 395 7.10 0.19 -22.14
N ILE A 396 6.37 -0.83 -21.72
CA ILE A 396 6.76 -1.74 -20.64
C ILE A 396 6.88 -3.15 -21.17
N PHE A 397 7.79 -3.91 -20.55
CA PHE A 397 8.05 -5.30 -20.85
C PHE A 397 7.55 -6.13 -19.67
N SER A 398 6.65 -7.07 -19.95
CA SER A 398 6.07 -7.96 -18.95
C SER A 398 6.41 -9.42 -19.27
N THR A 399 6.75 -10.18 -18.24
CA THR A 399 6.87 -11.65 -18.27
C THR A 399 5.61 -12.29 -17.67
N PRO A 400 5.13 -13.44 -18.18
CA PRO A 400 3.71 -13.84 -18.13
C PRO A 400 3.29 -14.37 -16.73
N LEU A 401 2.03 -14.40 -16.27
CA LEU A 401 0.69 -14.34 -16.87
C LEU A 401 -0.25 -13.44 -16.03
N SER A 402 -0.95 -12.56 -16.75
CA SER A 402 -2.33 -12.09 -16.53
C SER A 402 -3.18 -12.79 -15.44
N PRO A 403 -3.96 -12.06 -14.60
CA PRO A 403 -4.27 -10.63 -14.71
C PRO A 403 -3.16 -9.75 -14.12
N ALA A 404 -2.73 -8.75 -14.90
CA ALA A 404 -1.75 -7.75 -14.49
C ALA A 404 -2.26 -6.34 -14.77
N THR A 405 -2.04 -5.40 -13.85
CA THR A 405 -2.38 -3.98 -14.05
C THR A 405 -1.14 -3.12 -13.95
N HIS A 406 -0.79 -2.46 -15.05
CA HIS A 406 0.41 -1.65 -15.20
C HIS A 406 0.06 -0.16 -15.19
N VAL A 407 0.95 0.66 -14.66
CA VAL A 407 0.87 2.12 -14.80
C VAL A 407 2.06 2.60 -15.62
N ILE A 408 1.78 3.26 -16.73
CA ILE A 408 2.76 3.80 -17.68
C ILE A 408 2.70 5.32 -17.57
N GLY A 409 3.73 5.91 -16.96
CA GLY A 409 3.89 7.36 -16.89
C GLY A 409 4.51 7.91 -18.18
N THR A 410 4.10 9.10 -18.59
CA THR A 410 4.74 9.84 -19.68
C THR A 410 5.47 11.06 -19.14
N GLU A 411 6.50 11.53 -19.86
CA GLU A 411 7.20 12.78 -19.52
C GLU A 411 6.28 14.01 -19.39
N SER A 412 5.08 13.93 -20.00
CA SER A 412 4.06 14.98 -20.01
C SER A 412 3.12 15.00 -18.79
N LEU A 413 3.51 14.38 -17.66
CA LEU A 413 2.71 14.26 -16.43
C LEU A 413 1.37 13.51 -16.59
N ASN A 414 1.18 12.82 -17.72
CA ASN A 414 0.05 11.91 -17.89
C ASN A 414 0.49 10.51 -17.43
N ALA A 415 -0.42 9.79 -16.78
CA ALA A 415 -0.23 8.38 -16.49
C ALA A 415 -1.34 7.59 -17.17
N PHE A 416 -1.03 6.37 -17.58
CA PHE A 416 -1.99 5.45 -18.17
C PHE A 416 -2.02 4.19 -17.32
N VAL A 417 -3.20 3.73 -16.96
CA VAL A 417 -3.38 2.41 -16.36
C VAL A 417 -3.74 1.43 -17.47
N VAL A 418 -3.05 0.30 -17.54
CA VAL A 418 -3.27 -0.76 -18.50
C VAL A 418 -3.51 -2.07 -17.76
N ALA A 419 -4.67 -2.68 -17.94
CA ALA A 419 -4.95 -4.01 -17.42
C ALA A 419 -4.91 -5.04 -18.56
N VAL A 420 -4.20 -6.14 -18.34
CA VAL A 420 -4.19 -7.33 -19.20
C VAL A 420 -4.83 -8.46 -18.41
N LEU A 421 -5.87 -9.08 -18.94
CA LEU A 421 -6.75 -10.03 -18.26
C LEU A 421 -6.90 -11.33 -19.08
N PRO A 422 -7.11 -12.50 -18.46
CA PRO A 422 -7.47 -13.71 -19.20
C PRO A 422 -8.92 -13.59 -19.72
N ILE A 423 -9.17 -14.07 -20.93
CA ILE A 423 -10.53 -14.17 -21.46
C ILE A 423 -11.35 -15.10 -20.56
N GLY A 424 -12.50 -14.60 -20.09
CA GLY A 424 -13.38 -15.27 -19.14
C GLY A 424 -13.44 -14.60 -17.76
N ILE A 425 -12.51 -13.69 -17.45
CA ILE A 425 -12.64 -12.79 -16.29
C ILE A 425 -13.42 -11.55 -16.75
N ALA A 426 -14.68 -11.44 -16.30
CA ALA A 426 -15.48 -10.23 -16.51
C ALA A 426 -15.05 -9.18 -15.48
N GLN A 427 -13.97 -8.46 -15.74
CA GLN A 427 -13.54 -7.33 -14.92
C GLN A 427 -13.44 -6.07 -15.77
N GLN A 428 -14.01 -4.97 -15.31
CA GLN A 428 -13.87 -3.65 -15.90
C GLN A 428 -12.79 -2.88 -15.16
N LEU A 429 -12.01 -2.10 -15.89
CA LEU A 429 -11.12 -1.12 -15.30
C LEU A 429 -11.93 0.13 -14.96
N VAL A 430 -12.04 0.46 -13.68
CA VAL A 430 -12.73 1.67 -13.22
C VAL A 430 -11.69 2.67 -12.75
N VAL A 431 -11.73 3.88 -13.30
CA VAL A 431 -10.91 5.02 -12.88
C VAL A 431 -11.80 6.02 -12.18
N THR A 432 -11.46 6.36 -10.94
CA THR A 432 -12.15 7.36 -10.12
C THR A 432 -11.30 8.59 -10.00
N ASP A 433 -11.79 9.73 -10.50
CA ASP A 433 -11.08 11.01 -10.42
C ASP A 433 -11.06 11.60 -8.99
N VAL A 434 -10.29 12.68 -8.81
CA VAL A 434 -10.18 13.39 -7.53
C VAL A 434 -11.50 14.00 -7.03
N THR A 435 -12.51 14.13 -7.91
CA THR A 435 -13.85 14.62 -7.57
C THR A 435 -14.81 13.50 -7.18
N GLY A 436 -14.38 12.25 -7.32
CA GLY A 436 -15.17 11.04 -7.02
C GLY A 436 -15.97 10.51 -8.21
N ASN A 437 -15.83 11.07 -9.42
CA ASN A 437 -16.50 10.54 -10.61
C ASN A 437 -15.76 9.32 -11.11
N SER A 438 -16.49 8.24 -11.35
CA SER A 438 -15.93 6.97 -11.81
C SER A 438 -16.30 6.71 -13.27
N THR A 439 -15.29 6.35 -14.07
CA THR A 439 -15.44 5.94 -15.47
C THR A 439 -14.99 4.50 -15.63
N ALA A 440 -15.84 3.65 -16.20
CA ALA A 440 -15.54 2.24 -16.44
C ALA A 440 -15.09 2.02 -17.89
N TYR A 441 -14.08 1.19 -18.06
CA TYR A 441 -13.47 0.83 -19.33
C TYR A 441 -13.52 -0.69 -19.50
N GLU A 442 -14.01 -1.13 -20.66
CA GLU A 442 -14.21 -2.54 -20.97
C GLU A 442 -12.96 -3.15 -21.61
N PRO A 443 -12.51 -4.33 -21.15
CA PRO A 443 -11.47 -5.10 -21.82
C PRO A 443 -11.86 -5.54 -23.22
N VAL A 444 -10.92 -5.38 -24.15
CA VAL A 444 -11.05 -5.84 -25.53
C VAL A 444 -10.17 -7.08 -25.72
N PRO A 445 -10.67 -8.16 -26.35
CA PRO A 445 -9.84 -9.32 -26.69
C PRO A 445 -8.63 -8.93 -27.55
N VAL A 446 -7.44 -9.34 -27.15
CA VAL A 446 -6.19 -9.11 -27.90
C VAL A 446 -5.64 -10.39 -28.54
N ASP A 447 -5.99 -11.56 -28.01
CA ASP A 447 -5.83 -12.87 -28.65
C ASP A 447 -6.95 -13.85 -28.25
N ALA A 448 -6.73 -15.16 -28.43
CA ALA A 448 -7.68 -16.21 -28.08
C ALA A 448 -7.83 -16.46 -26.57
N THR A 449 -6.90 -15.96 -25.75
CA THR A 449 -6.80 -16.23 -24.31
C THR A 449 -6.73 -14.98 -23.43
N THR A 450 -6.56 -13.80 -24.03
CA THR A 450 -6.19 -12.56 -23.35
C THR A 450 -7.06 -11.40 -23.84
N SER A 451 -7.53 -10.57 -22.91
CA SER A 451 -8.13 -9.26 -23.15
C SER A 451 -7.29 -8.17 -22.49
N ALA A 452 -7.39 -6.93 -22.97
CA ALA A 452 -6.69 -5.80 -22.40
C ALA A 452 -7.54 -4.52 -22.46
N VAL A 453 -7.31 -3.63 -21.51
CA VAL A 453 -7.92 -2.30 -21.45
C VAL A 453 -6.90 -1.29 -20.95
N ALA A 454 -6.90 -0.09 -21.53
CA ALA A 454 -6.14 1.03 -20.99
C ALA A 454 -7.04 2.23 -20.75
N ALA A 455 -6.72 3.00 -19.72
CA ALA A 455 -7.35 4.27 -19.43
C ALA A 455 -6.31 5.31 -19.04
N LEU A 456 -6.59 6.57 -19.38
CA LEU A 456 -5.85 7.69 -18.80
C LEU A 456 -6.13 7.73 -17.29
N LEU A 457 -5.07 7.90 -16.51
CA LEU A 457 -5.11 8.06 -15.06
C LEU A 457 -4.75 9.52 -14.72
N PRO A 458 -5.76 10.38 -14.47
CA PRO A 458 -5.51 11.76 -14.04
C PRO A 458 -4.71 11.81 -12.72
N LEU A 459 -3.97 12.89 -12.52
CA LEU A 459 -3.21 13.09 -11.28
C LEU A 459 -4.15 13.03 -10.06
N GLY A 460 -3.83 12.15 -9.10
CA GLY A 460 -4.61 11.94 -7.88
C GLY A 460 -5.85 11.06 -8.04
N ALA A 461 -6.13 10.56 -9.25
CA ALA A 461 -7.16 9.55 -9.48
C ALA A 461 -6.74 8.18 -8.91
N THR A 462 -7.73 7.35 -8.58
CA THR A 462 -7.53 5.96 -8.19
C THR A 462 -8.10 5.05 -9.27
N TYR A 463 -7.64 3.80 -9.33
CA TYR A 463 -8.19 2.79 -10.22
C TYR A 463 -8.46 1.49 -9.48
N GLU A 464 -9.41 0.70 -9.99
CA GLU A 464 -9.70 -0.65 -9.52
C GLU A 464 -10.21 -1.53 -10.68
N LEU A 465 -10.03 -2.84 -10.54
CA LEU A 465 -10.66 -3.83 -11.40
C LEU A 465 -11.92 -4.35 -10.70
N VAL A 466 -13.08 -4.13 -11.31
CA VAL A 466 -14.40 -4.45 -10.72
C VAL A 466 -15.10 -5.50 -11.55
N ASP A 467 -15.67 -6.52 -10.91
CA ASP A 467 -16.59 -7.43 -11.58
C ASP A 467 -17.96 -6.74 -11.74
N PRO A 468 -18.44 -6.48 -12.96
CA PRO A 468 -19.70 -5.77 -13.17
C PRO A 468 -20.93 -6.57 -12.73
N SER A 469 -20.76 -7.84 -12.34
CA SER A 469 -21.83 -8.69 -11.80
C SER A 469 -22.00 -8.60 -10.28
N THR A 470 -21.09 -7.90 -9.57
CA THR A 470 -21.15 -7.63 -8.13
C THR A 470 -21.51 -6.19 -7.84
#